data_AF-A0A9J6GNM2-F1
#
_entry.id   AF-A0A9J6GNM2-F1
#
_cell.length_a   1.000
_cell.length_b   1.000
_cell.length_c   1.000
_cell.angle_alpha   90.00
_cell.angle_beta   90.00
_cell.angle_gamma   90.00
#
_symmetry.space_group_name_H-M   'P 1'
#
loop_
_entity.id
_entity.type
_entity.pdbx_description
1 polymer ?
#
loop_
_entity_poly.entity_id
_entity_poly.type
_entity_poly.pdbx_seq_one_letter_code
_entity_poly.pdbx_strand_id
1 'polypeptide(L)'
;MLEGWPFRKDPKVLRISDTSMALDKYLGLFAFVKVTLRKEFEEDDYEVHLEAPDTPLKRHQLLYPNESVADYAKRVEGILSIFTDTSMAKPAEDIVQLEQRLLQLKVRLKCTAFDVCLRR
;
A
#
# COMPACT_ATOMS: atom_id res chain seq x y z
N MET A 1 -0.44 -17.91 5.13
CA MET A 1 0.02 -16.98 6.18
C MET A 1 0.91 -15.94 5.53
N LEU A 2 0.78 -14.66 5.88
CA LEU A 2 1.76 -13.64 5.49
C LEU A 2 3.07 -13.89 6.24
N GLU A 3 3.99 -14.57 5.56
CA GLU A 3 5.38 -14.67 6.03
C GLU A 3 6.03 -13.27 5.98
N GLY A 4 6.95 -12.99 6.91
CA GLY A 4 7.70 -11.72 6.92
C GLY A 4 7.04 -10.54 7.65
N TRP A 5 5.97 -10.76 8.43
CA TRP A 5 5.49 -9.73 9.36
C TRP A 5 6.57 -9.43 10.41
N PRO A 6 7.12 -8.20 10.46
CA PRO A 6 8.33 -7.90 11.23
C PRO A 6 8.11 -7.96 12.75
N PHE A 7 6.86 -7.86 13.20
CA PHE A 7 6.49 -7.92 14.61
C PHE A 7 6.18 -9.34 15.10
N ARG A 8 6.44 -10.38 14.30
CA ARG A 8 6.40 -11.77 14.76
C ARG A 8 7.68 -12.12 15.55
N LYS A 9 7.59 -13.14 16.39
CA LYS A 9 8.69 -13.64 17.23
C LYS A 9 9.94 -14.02 16.43
N ASP A 10 9.77 -14.55 15.20
CA ASP A 10 10.85 -14.89 14.26
C ASP A 10 10.55 -14.32 12.87
N PRO A 11 10.92 -13.06 12.59
CA PRO A 11 10.66 -12.44 11.31
C PRO A 11 11.62 -13.00 10.25
N LYS A 12 11.07 -13.60 9.19
CA LYS A 12 11.85 -13.92 7.98
C LYS A 12 12.16 -12.62 7.24
N VAL A 13 13.43 -12.41 6.90
CA VAL A 13 13.82 -11.31 6.01
C VAL A 13 13.36 -11.67 4.60
N LEU A 14 12.37 -10.94 4.10
CA LEU A 14 11.84 -11.07 2.74
C LEU A 14 12.13 -9.80 1.95
N ARG A 15 12.33 -9.94 0.64
CA ARG A 15 12.40 -8.78 -0.26
C ARG A 15 11.02 -8.15 -0.33
N ILE A 16 10.98 -6.81 -0.23
CA ILE A 16 9.73 -6.05 -0.31
C ILE A 16 8.99 -6.36 -1.61
N SER A 17 9.70 -6.48 -2.74
CA SER A 17 9.12 -6.86 -4.05
C SER A 17 8.34 -8.16 -4.01
N ASP A 18 8.87 -9.18 -3.33
CA ASP A 18 8.30 -10.54 -3.32
C ASP A 18 7.05 -10.57 -2.45
N THR A 19 7.12 -9.90 -1.29
CA THR A 19 5.97 -9.73 -0.40
C THR A 19 4.87 -8.90 -1.06
N SER A 20 5.20 -7.79 -1.71
CA SER A 20 4.24 -6.94 -2.42
C SER A 20 3.58 -7.69 -3.58
N MET A 21 4.34 -8.41 -4.40
CA MET A 21 3.79 -9.19 -5.49
C MET A 21 2.81 -10.27 -4.98
N ALA A 22 3.14 -10.94 -3.88
CA ALA A 22 2.24 -11.92 -3.27
C ALA A 22 0.96 -11.26 -2.73
N LEU A 23 1.09 -10.13 -2.03
CA LEU A 23 -0.05 -9.36 -1.52
C LEU A 23 -0.98 -8.90 -2.65
N ASP A 24 -0.41 -8.39 -3.74
CA ASP A 24 -1.17 -7.86 -4.87
C ASP A 24 -1.88 -8.99 -5.62
N LYS A 25 -1.18 -10.10 -5.87
CA LYS A 25 -1.72 -11.26 -6.60
C LYS A 25 -2.82 -12.00 -5.82
N TYR A 26 -2.61 -12.22 -4.52
CA TYR A 26 -3.50 -13.08 -3.73
C TYR A 26 -4.56 -12.32 -2.95
N LEU A 27 -4.29 -11.08 -2.55
CA LEU A 27 -5.19 -10.28 -1.71
C LEU A 27 -5.68 -8.99 -2.39
N GLY A 28 -5.12 -8.61 -3.54
CA GLY A 28 -5.49 -7.38 -4.24
C GLY A 28 -5.28 -6.12 -3.40
N LEU A 29 -4.25 -6.11 -2.54
CA LEU A 29 -4.02 -5.02 -1.60
C LEU A 29 -3.29 -3.82 -2.20
N PHE A 30 -2.41 -4.03 -3.19
CA PHE A 30 -1.76 -2.97 -3.96
C PHE A 30 -1.09 -1.91 -3.09
N ALA A 31 -0.17 -2.34 -2.21
CA ALA A 31 0.39 -1.50 -1.15
C ALA A 31 1.17 -0.27 -1.67
N PHE A 32 1.76 -0.36 -2.87
CA PHE A 32 2.63 0.68 -3.43
C PHE A 32 2.15 1.23 -4.77
N VAL A 33 1.60 0.38 -5.64
CA VAL A 33 1.08 0.76 -6.96
C VAL A 33 -0.19 -0.04 -7.20
N LYS A 34 -1.26 0.66 -7.56
CA LYS A 34 -2.52 0.04 -7.95
C LYS A 34 -2.47 -0.31 -9.42
N VAL A 35 -2.54 -1.61 -9.71
CA VAL A 35 -2.56 -2.13 -11.08
C VAL A 35 -4.00 -2.49 -11.43
N THR A 36 -4.54 -1.87 -12.46
CA THR A 36 -5.90 -2.18 -12.95
C THR A 36 -5.88 -2.39 -14.45
N LEU A 37 -6.75 -3.27 -14.93
CA LEU A 37 -7.02 -3.42 -16.35
C LEU A 37 -8.30 -2.63 -16.66
N ARG A 38 -8.23 -1.65 -17.56
CA ARG A 38 -9.40 -0.87 -17.98
C ARG A 38 -9.59 -1.00 -19.48
N LYS A 39 -10.86 -0.99 -19.89
CA LYS A 39 -11.25 -0.89 -21.28
C LYS A 39 -11.47 0.58 -21.58
N GLU A 40 -10.80 1.12 -22.60
CA GLU A 40 -11.15 2.47 -23.06
C GLU A 40 -12.55 2.42 -23.73
N PHE A 41 -13.39 3.44 -23.52
CA PHE A 41 -14.78 3.39 -24.00
C PHE A 41 -14.88 3.38 -25.55
N GLU A 42 -13.82 3.81 -26.23
CA GLU A 42 -13.76 3.95 -27.69
C GLU A 42 -13.01 2.78 -28.36
N GLU A 43 -12.15 2.06 -27.64
CA GLU A 43 -11.35 0.96 -28.18
C GLU A 43 -11.74 -0.37 -27.50
N ASP A 44 -11.86 -1.45 -28.28
CA ASP A 44 -12.23 -2.77 -27.75
C ASP A 44 -11.10 -3.45 -26.94
N ASP A 45 -9.96 -2.77 -26.80
CA ASP A 45 -8.75 -3.27 -26.15
C ASP A 45 -8.69 -2.89 -24.66
N TYR A 46 -7.98 -3.75 -23.91
CA TYR A 46 -7.74 -3.56 -22.49
C TYR A 46 -6.33 -3.01 -22.27
N GLU A 47 -6.23 -1.92 -21.51
CA GLU A 47 -4.96 -1.33 -21.13
C GLU A 47 -4.64 -1.55 -19.65
N VAL A 48 -3.34 -1.68 -19.36
CA VAL A 48 -2.84 -1.75 -17.98
C VAL A 48 -2.63 -0.34 -17.46
N HIS A 49 -3.37 0.02 -16.41
CA HIS A 49 -3.24 1.29 -15.71
C HIS A 49 -2.50 1.10 -14.39
N LEU A 50 -1.48 1.94 -14.19
CA LEU A 50 -0.74 2.06 -12.95
C LEU A 50 -1.16 3.35 -12.25
N GLU A 51 -1.73 3.22 -11.07
CA GLU A 51 -2.23 4.34 -10.27
C GLU A 51 -1.58 4.38 -8.89
N ALA A 52 -1.72 5.53 -8.22
CA ALA A 52 -1.39 5.64 -6.82
C ALA A 52 -2.22 4.63 -5.99
N PRO A 53 -1.65 4.03 -4.93
CA PRO A 53 -2.33 3.05 -4.12
C PRO A 53 -3.44 3.70 -3.29
N ASP A 54 -4.49 2.94 -3.00
CA ASP A 54 -5.52 3.36 -2.06
C ASP A 54 -5.05 3.07 -0.64
N THR A 55 -4.60 4.09 0.09
CA THR A 55 -4.11 3.91 1.45
C THR A 55 -5.25 3.81 2.48
N PRO A 56 -5.10 2.98 3.53
CA PRO A 56 -6.00 2.96 4.66
C PRO A 56 -6.21 4.34 5.33
N LEU A 57 -5.16 5.17 5.43
CA LEU A 57 -5.24 6.54 5.93
C LEU A 57 -6.23 7.40 5.12
N LYS A 58 -6.20 7.33 3.78
CA LYS A 58 -7.16 8.07 2.94
C LYS A 58 -8.59 7.65 3.24
N ARG A 59 -8.83 6.34 3.39
CA ARG A 59 -10.17 5.81 3.74
C ARG A 59 -10.58 6.28 5.14
N HIS A 60 -9.66 6.26 6.10
CA HIS A 60 -9.91 6.76 7.44
C HIS A 60 -10.33 8.24 7.43
N GLN A 61 -9.60 9.09 6.71
CA GLN A 61 -9.91 10.52 6.61
C GLN A 61 -11.26 10.80 5.93
N LEU A 62 -11.71 9.91 5.03
CA LEU A 62 -13.04 10.00 4.42
C LEU A 62 -14.16 9.56 5.37
N LEU A 63 -13.92 8.54 6.20
CA LEU A 63 -14.91 8.01 7.15
C LEU A 63 -15.01 8.85 8.43
N TYR A 64 -13.89 9.40 8.88
CA TYR A 64 -13.77 10.15 10.12
C TYR A 64 -13.17 11.54 9.84
N PRO A 65 -13.93 12.45 9.18
CA PRO A 65 -13.40 13.74 8.74
C PRO A 65 -12.98 14.67 9.89
N ASN A 66 -13.47 14.41 11.10
CA ASN A 66 -13.15 15.18 12.30
C ASN A 66 -11.99 14.59 13.11
N GLU A 67 -11.50 13.39 12.76
CA GLU A 67 -10.36 12.76 13.44
C GLU A 67 -9.04 13.23 12.84
N SER A 68 -8.05 13.44 13.70
CA SER A 68 -6.71 13.83 13.27
C SER A 68 -5.91 12.62 12.77
N VAL A 69 -4.81 12.88 12.07
CA VAL A 69 -3.85 11.83 11.69
C VAL A 69 -3.24 11.14 12.93
N ALA A 70 -3.12 11.86 14.05
CA ALA A 70 -2.62 11.29 15.30
C ALA A 70 -3.60 10.27 15.89
N ASP A 71 -4.90 10.48 15.72
CA ASP A 71 -5.93 9.52 16.16
C ASP A 71 -5.86 8.24 15.33
N TYR A 72 -5.61 8.37 14.03
CA TYR A 72 -5.35 7.22 13.16
C TYR A 72 -4.09 6.45 13.60
N ALA A 73 -2.99 7.15 13.93
CA ALA A 73 -1.76 6.51 14.41
C ALA A 73 -1.99 5.69 15.69
N LYS A 74 -2.79 6.19 16.64
CA LYS A 74 -3.18 5.44 17.85
C LYS A 74 -3.98 4.17 17.52
N ARG A 75 -4.85 4.22 16.50
CA ARG A 75 -5.57 3.02 16.04
C ARG A 75 -4.61 1.99 15.45
N VAL A 76 -3.67 2.43 14.62
CA VAL A 76 -2.61 1.56 14.08
C VAL A 76 -1.80 0.92 15.20
N GLU A 77 -1.37 1.71 16.19
CA GLU A 77 -0.67 1.21 17.38
C GLU A 77 -1.48 0.14 18.11
N GLY A 78 -2.77 0.37 18.33
CA GLY A 78 -3.66 -0.60 18.97
C GLY A 78 -3.75 -1.93 18.24
N ILE A 79 -3.76 -1.91 16.91
CA ILE A 79 -3.76 -3.12 16.08
C ILE A 79 -2.41 -3.84 16.16
N LEU A 80 -1.30 -3.10 16.06
CA LEU A 80 0.04 -3.68 16.13
C LEU A 80 0.32 -4.35 17.49
N SER A 81 -0.16 -3.73 18.57
CA SER A 81 0.00 -4.22 19.94
C SER A 81 -0.70 -5.56 20.20
N ILE A 82 -1.64 -6.00 19.34
CA ILE A 82 -2.24 -7.34 19.43
C ILE A 82 -1.18 -8.43 19.17
N PHE A 83 -0.15 -8.12 18.40
CA PHE A 83 0.83 -9.09 17.92
C PHE A 83 2.12 -9.13 18.74
N THR A 84 2.28 -8.24 19.72
CA THR A 84 3.54 -8.05 20.45
C THR A 84 3.30 -7.31 21.76
N ASP A 85 4.07 -7.66 22.79
CA ASP A 85 4.01 -7.02 24.12
C ASP A 85 4.84 -5.72 24.20
N THR A 86 5.53 -5.35 23.12
CA THR A 86 6.37 -4.13 23.06
C THR A 86 5.58 -2.92 22.57
N SER A 87 6.01 -1.71 22.97
CA SER A 87 5.39 -0.47 22.51
C SER A 87 5.47 -0.35 20.98
N MET A 88 4.32 -0.10 20.35
CA MET A 88 4.17 0.03 18.90
C MET A 88 3.93 1.47 18.45
N ALA A 89 4.08 2.46 19.34
CA ALA A 89 3.89 3.88 19.04
C ALA A 89 4.76 4.35 17.86
N LYS A 90 6.08 4.08 17.94
CA LYS A 90 7.01 4.52 16.89
C LYS A 90 6.77 3.81 15.54
N PRO A 91 6.63 2.47 15.50
CA PRO A 91 6.21 1.79 14.27
C PRO A 91 4.89 2.29 13.68
N ALA A 92 3.90 2.61 14.51
CA ALA A 92 2.63 3.15 14.05
C ALA A 92 2.80 4.52 13.40
N GLU A 93 3.57 5.43 14.02
CA GLU A 93 3.92 6.71 13.40
C GLU A 93 4.63 6.54 12.05
N ASP A 94 5.59 5.63 11.96
CA ASP A 94 6.38 5.40 10.75
C ASP A 94 5.50 4.85 9.60
N ILE A 95 4.55 3.97 9.91
CA ILE A 95 3.54 3.49 8.94
C ILE A 95 2.68 4.66 8.45
N VAL A 96 2.17 5.48 9.36
CA VAL A 96 1.31 6.62 9.00
C VAL A 96 2.08 7.64 8.16
N GLN A 97 3.34 7.93 8.48
CA GLN A 97 4.19 8.80 7.68
C GLN A 97 4.43 8.23 6.27
N LEU A 98 4.64 6.91 6.15
CA LEU A 98 4.75 6.26 4.85
C LEU A 98 3.46 6.44 4.03
N GLU A 99 2.30 6.20 4.64
CA GLU A 99 1.00 6.38 3.97
C GLU A 99 0.76 7.83 3.54
N GLN A 100 1.14 8.81 4.35
CA GLN A 100 1.08 10.22 3.96
C GLN A 100 1.96 10.53 2.76
N ARG A 101 3.19 9.99 2.71
CA ARG A 101 4.09 10.17 1.57
C ARG A 101 3.52 9.52 0.32
N LEU A 102 2.95 8.31 0.43
CA LEU A 102 2.30 7.63 -0.68
C LEU A 102 1.10 8.42 -1.23
N LEU A 103 0.32 9.06 -0.36
CA LEU A 103 -0.80 9.92 -0.79
C LEU A 103 -0.37 11.19 -1.52
N GLN A 104 0.81 11.71 -1.22
CA GLN A 104 1.38 12.86 -1.90
C GLN A 104 1.93 12.52 -3.29
N LEU A 105 2.15 11.24 -3.59
CA LEU A 105 2.61 10.81 -4.91
C LEU A 105 1.49 11.00 -5.93
N LYS A 106 1.67 11.97 -6.83
CA LYS A 106 0.89 12.07 -8.06
C LYS A 106 1.45 11.11 -9.10
N VAL A 107 1.05 9.84 -9.05
CA VAL A 107 1.37 8.90 -10.13
C VAL A 107 0.49 9.26 -11.34
N ARG A 108 1.03 10.06 -12.26
CA ARG A 108 0.52 10.15 -13.64
C ARG A 108 1.48 9.35 -14.52
N LEU A 109 1.32 8.04 -14.54
CA LEU A 109 2.03 7.18 -15.47
C LEU A 109 1.00 6.39 -16.28
N LYS A 110 0.67 6.89 -17.48
CA LYS A 110 0.24 6.00 -18.57
C LYS A 110 1.50 5.24 -18.98
N CYS A 111 1.67 4.03 -18.48
CA CYS A 111 2.67 3.11 -19.01
C CYS A 111 1.93 2.20 -19.98
N THR A 112 2.12 2.42 -21.28
CA THR A 112 1.72 1.41 -22.25
C THR A 112 2.61 0.19 -22.06
N ALA A 113 2.08 -1.01 -22.24
CA ALA A 113 2.81 -2.27 -22.01
C ALA A 113 4.12 -2.39 -22.83
N PHE A 114 4.35 -1.51 -23.82
CA PHE A 114 5.50 -1.51 -24.71
C PHE A 114 6.63 -0.53 -24.37
N ASP A 115 6.43 0.43 -23.46
CA ASP A 115 7.47 1.44 -23.15
C ASP A 115 8.64 0.89 -22.32
N VAL A 116 8.51 -0.32 -21.75
CA VAL A 116 9.57 -0.96 -20.94
C VAL A 116 10.61 -1.67 -21.80
N CYS A 117 10.39 -1.84 -23.11
CA CYS A 117 11.35 -2.51 -24.02
C CYS A 117 12.43 -1.61 -24.64
N LEU A 118 12.49 -0.30 -24.36
CA LEU A 118 13.37 0.63 -25.09
C LEU A 118 14.47 1.32 -24.28
N ARG A 119 14.85 0.80 -23.11
CA ARG A 119 16.12 1.21 -22.46
C ARG A 119 17.01 0.01 -22.22
N ARG A 120 17.73 -0.37 -23.27
CA ARG A 120 18.99 -1.12 -23.20
C ARG A 120 20.10 -0.22 -22.70
#